data_AF-A0A3S3NU60-F1
#
_entry.id   AF-A0A3S3NU60-F1
#
_cell.length_a   1.000
_cell.length_b   1.000
_cell.length_c   1.000
_cell.angle_alpha   90.00
_cell.angle_beta   90.00
_cell.angle_gamma   90.00
#
_symmetry.space_group_name_H-M   'P 1'
#
loop_
_entity.id
_entity.type
_entity.pdbx_description
1 polymer ?
#
loop_
_entity_poly.entity_id
_entity_poly.type
_entity_poly.pdbx_seq_one_letter_code
_entity_poly.pdbx_strand_id
1 'polypeptide(L)'
;MTKRHGGCCSALHLREENARFLLLAIVILLYMAFGATIFHFLESDEENQARRRYYAAYENFIMKYNETVNLTDLNKLLFEYGNATASGLIGKRSRWDFSGSFYFVGTVVSTI
;
A
#
# COMPACT_ATOMS: atom_id res chain seq x y z
N MET A 1 1.23 -37.14 -52.66
CA MET A 1 0.64 -36.94 -51.31
C MET A 1 1.76 -36.65 -50.32
N THR A 2 2.05 -35.38 -50.07
CA THR A 2 3.11 -34.92 -49.15
C THR A 2 2.54 -34.65 -47.77
N LYS A 3 2.87 -35.49 -46.77
CA LYS A 3 2.56 -35.26 -45.35
C LYS A 3 3.54 -34.24 -44.77
N ARG A 4 3.06 -33.05 -44.43
CA ARG A 4 3.81 -32.06 -43.64
C ARG A 4 3.93 -32.56 -42.20
N HIS A 5 5.16 -32.83 -41.75
CA HIS A 5 5.50 -32.99 -40.34
C HIS A 5 5.71 -31.62 -39.71
N GLY A 6 4.71 -31.12 -38.98
CA GLY A 6 4.85 -29.95 -38.12
C GLY A 6 3.97 -30.15 -36.90
N GLY A 7 4.55 -30.58 -35.77
CA GLY A 7 3.72 -30.88 -34.60
C GLY A 7 4.41 -31.45 -33.36
N CYS A 8 5.69 -31.15 -33.09
CA CYS A 8 6.30 -31.53 -31.81
C CYS A 8 7.12 -30.38 -31.18
N CYS A 9 7.89 -29.65 -31.99
CA CYS A 9 8.75 -28.57 -31.48
C CYS A 9 7.96 -27.38 -30.90
N SER A 10 6.80 -27.03 -31.47
CA SER A 10 5.98 -25.90 -30.96
C SER A 10 5.30 -26.21 -29.62
N ALA A 11 4.89 -27.47 -29.39
CA ALA A 11 4.27 -27.90 -28.13
C ALA A 11 5.31 -28.04 -27.00
N LEU A 12 6.51 -28.53 -27.33
CA LEU A 12 7.65 -28.54 -26.41
C LEU A 12 8.07 -27.12 -26.04
N HIS A 13 8.14 -26.20 -27.01
CA HIS A 13 8.48 -24.80 -26.78
C HIS A 13 7.42 -24.08 -25.92
N LEU A 14 6.12 -24.27 -26.18
CA LEU A 14 5.05 -23.71 -25.32
C LEU A 14 5.12 -24.24 -23.89
N ARG A 15 5.46 -25.53 -23.71
CA ARG A 15 5.56 -26.16 -22.38
C ARG A 15 6.81 -25.68 -21.62
N GLU A 16 7.92 -25.47 -22.32
CA GLU A 16 9.14 -24.90 -21.75
C GLU A 16 8.93 -23.44 -21.33
N GLU A 17 8.29 -22.62 -22.17
CA GLU A 17 7.96 -21.24 -21.80
C GLU A 17 7.01 -21.18 -20.60
N ASN A 18 5.96 -22.01 -20.57
CA ASN A 18 5.06 -22.09 -19.40
C ASN A 18 5.79 -22.55 -18.13
N ALA A 19 6.74 -23.47 -18.25
CA ALA A 19 7.57 -23.90 -17.12
C ALA A 19 8.51 -22.78 -16.64
N ARG A 20 9.08 -21.99 -17.56
CA ARG A 20 9.90 -20.81 -17.24
C ARG A 20 9.07 -19.73 -16.55
N PHE A 21 7.86 -19.43 -17.04
CA PHE A 21 6.96 -18.49 -16.39
C PHE A 21 6.56 -18.96 -14.99
N LEU A 22 6.27 -20.26 -14.82
CA LEU A 22 5.97 -20.83 -13.51
C LEU A 22 7.16 -20.74 -12.55
N LEU A 23 8.36 -21.09 -13.02
CA LEU A 23 9.59 -20.97 -12.25
C LEU A 23 9.83 -19.52 -11.85
N LEU A 24 9.71 -18.58 -12.80
CA LEU A 24 9.83 -17.16 -12.53
C LEU A 24 8.82 -16.68 -11.49
N ALA A 25 7.55 -17.11 -11.59
CA ALA A 25 6.53 -16.79 -10.61
C ALA A 25 6.90 -17.31 -9.21
N ILE A 26 7.43 -18.53 -9.11
CA ILE A 26 7.91 -19.08 -7.83
C ILE A 26 9.06 -18.25 -7.27
N VAL A 27 10.05 -17.88 -8.09
CA VAL A 27 11.18 -17.04 -7.67
C VAL A 27 10.69 -15.66 -7.20
N ILE A 28 9.74 -15.05 -7.93
CA ILE A 28 9.13 -13.78 -7.54
C ILE A 28 8.38 -13.91 -6.22
N LEU A 29 7.61 -14.97 -6.01
CA LEU A 29 6.91 -15.21 -4.75
C LEU A 29 7.87 -15.36 -3.58
N LEU A 30 8.97 -16.10 -3.76
CA LEU A 30 10.02 -16.23 -2.76
C LEU A 30 10.67 -14.87 -2.47
N TYR A 31 11.00 -14.10 -3.51
CA TYR A 31 11.54 -12.74 -3.36
C TYR A 31 10.59 -11.83 -2.58
N MET A 32 9.29 -11.84 -2.91
CA MET A 32 8.27 -11.08 -2.18
C MET A 32 8.14 -11.53 -0.72
N ALA A 33 8.18 -12.84 -0.44
CA ALA A 33 8.11 -13.36 0.93
C ALA A 33 9.32 -12.93 1.77
N PHE A 34 10.53 -12.98 1.19
CA PHE A 34 11.75 -12.46 1.83
C PHE A 34 11.63 -10.96 2.09
N GLY A 35 11.23 -10.17 1.08
CA GLY A 35 11.01 -8.73 1.23
C GLY A 35 9.99 -8.40 2.33
N ALA A 36 8.85 -9.09 2.34
CA ALA A 36 7.80 -8.92 3.34
C ALA A 36 8.31 -9.23 4.76
N THR A 37 9.11 -10.28 4.91
CA THR A 37 9.70 -10.66 6.21
C THR A 37 10.68 -9.58 6.68
N ILE A 38 11.57 -9.11 5.81
CA ILE A 38 12.54 -8.05 6.14
C ILE A 38 11.82 -6.76 6.53
N PHE A 39 10.86 -6.30 5.71
CA PHE A 39 10.09 -5.08 6.02
C PHE A 39 9.28 -5.23 7.29
N HIS A 40 8.69 -6.40 7.56
CA HIS A 40 7.99 -6.64 8.82
C HIS A 40 8.93 -6.47 10.02
N PHE A 41 10.12 -7.06 9.99
CA PHE A 41 11.10 -6.89 11.06
C PHE A 41 11.58 -5.44 11.23
N LEU A 42 11.78 -4.72 10.12
CA LEU A 42 12.27 -3.35 10.16
C LEU A 42 11.21 -2.34 10.63
N GLU A 43 9.97 -2.48 10.17
CA GLU A 43 8.95 -1.43 10.34
C GLU A 43 7.98 -1.70 11.50
N SER A 44 7.84 -2.95 11.96
CA SER A 44 6.84 -3.31 12.98
C SER A 44 7.08 -2.63 14.34
N ASP A 45 8.34 -2.44 14.73
CA ASP A 45 8.67 -1.78 16.01
C ASP A 45 8.28 -0.30 16.00
N GLU A 46 8.56 0.40 14.90
CA GLU A 46 8.18 1.81 14.74
C GLU A 46 6.66 1.97 14.62
N GLU A 47 5.97 1.09 13.88
CA GLU A 47 4.51 1.06 13.82
C GLU A 47 3.90 0.89 15.22
N ASN A 48 4.41 -0.05 16.01
CA ASN A 48 3.96 -0.31 17.37
C ASN A 48 4.23 0.88 18.31
N GLN A 49 5.38 1.55 18.16
CA GLN A 49 5.68 2.77 18.90
C GLN A 49 4.73 3.92 18.56
N ALA A 50 4.48 4.16 17.27
CA ALA A 50 3.55 5.19 16.81
C ALA A 50 2.13 4.92 17.35
N ARG A 51 1.69 3.66 17.31
CA ARG A 51 0.42 3.22 17.88
C ARG A 51 0.35 3.48 19.39
N ARG A 52 1.38 3.11 20.14
CA ARG A 52 1.44 3.38 21.60
C ARG A 52 1.39 4.88 21.90
N ARG A 53 2.11 5.71 21.15
CA ARG A 53 2.10 7.18 21.33
C ARG A 53 0.71 7.76 21.06
N TYR A 54 0.03 7.29 20.01
CA TYR A 54 -1.33 7.71 19.71
C TYR A 54 -2.31 7.36 20.84
N TYR A 55 -2.35 6.10 21.28
CA TYR A 55 -3.26 5.70 22.36
C TYR A 55 -2.93 6.37 23.68
N ALA A 56 -1.65 6.56 24.01
CA ALA A 56 -1.26 7.31 25.21
C ALA A 56 -1.80 8.75 25.17
N ALA A 57 -1.69 9.43 24.03
CA ALA A 57 -2.25 10.78 23.88
C ALA A 57 -3.78 10.80 23.98
N TYR A 58 -4.45 9.81 23.38
CA TYR A 58 -5.89 9.67 23.42
C TYR A 58 -6.42 9.40 24.84
N GLU A 59 -5.84 8.42 25.55
CA GLU A 59 -6.21 8.09 26.92
C GLU A 59 -5.95 9.26 27.88
N ASN A 60 -4.79 9.92 27.75
CA ASN A 60 -4.48 11.11 28.55
C ASN A 60 -5.51 12.23 28.33
N PHE A 61 -6.02 12.40 27.11
CA PHE A 61 -7.06 13.39 26.82
C PHE A 61 -8.40 13.00 27.46
N ILE A 62 -8.82 11.74 27.33
CA ILE A 62 -10.05 11.23 27.95
C ILE A 62 -9.99 11.39 29.46
N MET A 63 -8.92 10.94 30.10
CA MET A 63 -8.77 11.04 31.56
C MET A 63 -8.84 12.49 32.04
N LYS A 64 -8.29 13.43 31.25
CA LYS A 64 -8.28 14.86 31.60
C LYS A 64 -9.66 15.53 31.43
N TYR A 65 -10.49 15.06 30.50
CA TYR A 65 -11.74 15.73 30.11
C TYR A 65 -12.99 14.83 30.20
N ASN A 66 -12.92 13.74 30.96
CA ASN A 66 -13.93 12.68 31.02
C ASN A 66 -15.34 13.19 31.34
N GLU A 67 -15.45 14.27 32.12
CA GLU A 67 -16.73 14.85 32.55
C GLU A 67 -17.26 15.96 31.63
N THR A 68 -16.41 16.51 30.76
CA THR A 68 -16.74 17.68 29.92
C THR A 68 -17.00 17.31 28.46
N VAL A 69 -16.37 16.25 27.97
CA VAL A 69 -16.40 15.86 26.55
C VAL A 69 -17.17 14.56 26.37
N ASN A 70 -18.16 14.57 25.48
CA ASN A 70 -18.84 13.36 25.06
C ASN A 70 -17.92 12.50 24.17
N LEU A 71 -17.65 11.26 24.59
CA LEU A 71 -16.77 10.34 23.88
C LEU A 71 -17.26 9.99 22.46
N THR A 72 -18.57 9.92 22.26
CA THR A 72 -19.15 9.62 20.94
C THR A 72 -18.89 10.77 19.96
N ASP A 73 -19.10 12.00 20.41
CA ASP A 73 -18.86 13.19 19.59
C ASP A 73 -17.37 13.39 19.31
N LEU A 74 -16.51 13.11 20.30
CA LEU A 74 -15.06 13.11 20.13
C LEU A 74 -14.61 12.10 19.06
N ASN A 75 -15.10 10.86 19.14
CA ASN A 75 -14.76 9.83 18.16
C ASN A 75 -15.26 10.18 16.76
N LYS A 76 -16.46 10.77 16.66
CA LYS A 76 -16.98 11.29 15.39
C LYS A 76 -16.07 12.38 14.83
N LEU A 77 -15.64 13.33 15.67
CA LEU A 77 -14.71 14.39 15.26
C LEU A 77 -13.36 13.82 14.79
N LEU A 78 -12.78 12.87 15.52
CA LEU A 78 -11.53 12.21 15.15
C LEU A 78 -11.65 11.43 13.83
N PHE A 79 -12.79 10.78 13.60
CA PHE A 79 -13.09 10.09 12.35
C PHE A 79 -13.13 11.08 11.17
N GLU A 80 -13.88 12.17 11.29
CA GLU A 80 -13.97 13.20 10.24
C GLU A 80 -12.61 13.87 10.00
N TYR A 81 -11.86 14.19 11.06
CA TYR A 81 -10.52 14.76 10.95
C TYR A 81 -9.54 13.80 10.27
N GLY A 82 -9.59 12.51 10.62
CA GLY A 82 -8.79 11.47 10.01
C GLY A 82 -9.09 11.33 8.51
N ASN A 83 -10.37 11.34 8.13
CA ASN A 83 -10.81 11.29 6.74
C ASN A 83 -10.38 12.53 5.94
N ALA A 84 -10.53 13.73 6.52
CA ALA A 84 -10.09 14.97 5.91
C ALA A 84 -8.56 15.03 5.72
N THR A 85 -7.80 14.48 6.67
CA THR A 85 -6.34 14.38 6.57
C THR A 85 -5.92 13.37 5.51
N ALA A 86 -6.56 12.19 5.47
CA ALA A 86 -6.28 11.14 4.47
C ALA A 86 -6.60 11.59 3.04
N SER A 87 -7.66 12.39 2.86
CA SER A 87 -8.01 13.02 1.58
C SER A 87 -7.12 14.22 1.21
N GLY A 88 -6.23 14.65 2.12
CA GLY A 88 -5.30 15.76 1.91
C GLY A 88 -5.97 17.14 1.95
N LEU A 89 -7.15 17.26 2.57
CA LEU A 89 -7.88 18.53 2.71
C LEU A 89 -7.27 19.46 3.77
N ILE A 90 -6.63 18.90 4.79
CA ILE A 90 -6.08 19.64 5.93
C ILE A 90 -4.55 19.49 5.98
N GLY A 91 -3.85 20.58 6.32
CA GLY A 91 -2.42 20.55 6.66
C GLY A 91 -1.44 20.58 5.49
N LYS A 92 -1.91 20.78 4.24
CA LYS A 92 -1.07 20.91 3.04
C LYS A 92 -1.65 21.93 2.04
N ARG A 93 -0.82 22.39 1.10
CA ARG A 93 -1.25 23.13 -0.09
C ARG A 93 -2.23 22.29 -0.91
N SER A 94 -3.21 22.92 -1.56
CA SER A 94 -4.20 22.23 -2.40
C SER A 94 -3.52 21.31 -3.43
N ARG A 95 -3.84 20.01 -3.38
CA ARG A 95 -3.26 18.99 -4.27
C ARG A 95 -3.59 19.22 -5.75
N TRP A 96 -4.72 19.86 -6.02
CA TRP A 96 -5.29 20.04 -7.36
C TRP A 96 -5.20 21.47 -7.87
N ASP A 97 -4.27 22.28 -7.36
CA ASP A 97 -3.91 23.50 -8.06
C ASP A 97 -3.12 23.20 -9.35
N PHE A 98 -2.84 24.21 -10.17
CA PHE A 98 -2.19 24.00 -11.46
C PHE A 98 -0.83 23.29 -11.33
N SER A 99 0.01 23.70 -10.38
CA SER A 99 1.33 23.08 -10.17
C SER A 99 1.25 21.64 -9.66
N GLY A 100 0.35 21.34 -8.72
CA GLY A 100 0.12 20.00 -8.23
C GLY A 100 -0.48 19.09 -9.30
N SER A 101 -1.40 19.62 -10.11
CA SER A 101 -1.97 18.91 -11.25
C SER A 101 -0.93 18.62 -12.33
N PHE A 102 -0.05 19.58 -12.63
CA PHE A 102 1.05 19.39 -13.57
C PHE A 102 2.03 18.31 -13.10
N TYR A 103 2.43 18.35 -11.82
CA TYR A 103 3.26 17.31 -11.21
C TYR A 103 2.59 15.92 -11.27
N PHE A 104 1.29 15.85 -10.95
CA PHE A 104 0.52 14.60 -11.00
C PHE A 104 0.47 14.00 -12.42
N VAL A 105 0.26 14.82 -13.45
CA VAL A 105 0.36 14.35 -14.85
C VAL A 105 1.77 13.80 -15.14
N GLY A 106 2.81 14.45 -14.60
CA GLY A 106 4.18 13.97 -14.68
C GLY A 106 4.39 12.58 -14.07
N THR A 107 3.83 12.30 -12.88
CA THR A 107 3.94 10.96 -12.26
C THR A 107 3.21 9.89 -13.08
N VAL A 108 2.05 10.22 -13.66
CA VAL A 108 1.30 9.30 -14.54
C VAL A 108 2.10 8.94 -15.79
N VAL A 109 2.67 9.94 -16.47
CA VAL A 109 3.46 9.72 -17.69
C VAL A 109 4.77 8.98 -17.40
N SER A 110 5.36 9.20 -16.22
CA SER A 110 6.63 8.58 -15.83
C SER A 110 6.51 7.22 -15.15
N THR A 111 5.29 6.75 -14.86
CA THR A 111 5.01 5.47 -14.18
C THR A 111 5.68 5.35 -12.80
N ILE A 112 5.78 6.48 -12.09
CA ILE A 112 6.23 6.57 -10.69
C ILE A 112 5.05 6.31 -9.76
#